data_AF-A0A7V6YVE6-F1
#
_entry.id   AF-A0A7V6YVE6-F1
#
_cell.length_a   1.000
_cell.length_b   1.000
_cell.length_c   1.000
_cell.angle_alpha   90.00
_cell.angle_beta   90.00
_cell.angle_gamma   90.00
#
_symmetry.space_group_name_H-M   'P 1'
#
loop_
_entity.id
_entity.type
_entity.pdbx_description
1 polymer ?
#
loop_
_entity_poly.entity_id
_entity_poly.type
_entity_poly.pdbx_seq_one_letter_code
_entity_poly.pdbx_strand_id
1 'polypeptide(L)'
;MADVQPENGFLRIATELMDEIIRRDFSKRQLAILHFVIRLSYGCQKKDCVIEKFNMFEIAGINKVDIKKELKFLRECFVINWDETTMIFSINKDYEKWQITPSKGFEKEKFDHLIHQNIKRKVSKTLTNERKEVSKTLTTKKQVVSKILTFKSEKVSKTLTMKLVKYELRYQSITCLSKAHWVRKDILKISFKDINNHHDDKEKKSTENNPFVFYEQNGFGTIPPSLHDEINYWFDGKFFDEPDLIIIESMKEAVRNNKRSWSYCNRCLINWSNLRLRTLNEVKTQIKSFNHQINKKEQKSQQPQQKYNYGF
;
A
#
# COMPACT_ATOMS: atom_id res chain seq x y z
N MET A 1 24.71 -26.10 6.01
CA MET A 1 24.13 -24.84 6.54
C MET A 1 24.59 -23.67 5.70
N ALA A 2 23.81 -22.58 5.63
CA ALA A 2 24.28 -21.34 5.04
C ALA A 2 25.34 -20.69 5.95
N ASP A 3 26.47 -20.28 5.39
CA ASP A 3 27.52 -19.56 6.10
C ASP A 3 27.28 -18.05 5.94
N VAL A 4 26.61 -17.46 6.94
CA VAL A 4 26.20 -16.05 6.91
C VAL A 4 27.12 -15.26 7.85
N GLN A 5 28.15 -14.65 7.26
CA GLN A 5 29.13 -13.83 7.98
C GLN A 5 28.91 -12.33 7.67
N PRO A 6 29.13 -11.43 8.65
CA PRO A 6 29.05 -9.97 8.43
C PRO A 6 30.13 -9.45 7.46
N GLU A 7 31.20 -10.23 7.23
CA GLU A 7 32.25 -9.93 6.26
C GLU A 7 31.73 -9.88 4.82
N ASN A 8 30.67 -10.62 4.51
CA ASN A 8 30.00 -10.63 3.21
C ASN A 8 29.11 -9.39 2.98
N GLY A 9 29.21 -8.41 3.87
CA GLY A 9 28.48 -7.16 3.84
C GLY A 9 27.34 -7.11 4.85
N PHE A 10 27.02 -5.91 5.28
CA PHE A 10 25.91 -5.63 6.18
C PHE A 10 25.10 -4.45 5.66
N LEU A 11 23.82 -4.39 6.03
CA LEU A 11 22.95 -3.30 5.66
C LEU A 11 23.04 -2.19 6.73
N ARG A 12 23.62 -1.04 6.36
CA ARG A 12 23.67 0.13 7.24
C ARG A 12 22.57 1.13 6.88
N ILE A 13 21.46 1.07 7.61
CA ILE A 13 20.30 1.93 7.43
C ILE A 13 19.93 2.60 8.77
N ALA A 14 19.40 3.82 8.73
CA ALA A 14 18.91 4.49 9.93
C ALA A 14 17.70 3.73 10.48
N THR A 15 17.65 3.50 11.79
CA THR A 15 16.55 2.79 12.45
C THR A 15 15.23 3.53 12.24
N GLU A 16 15.24 4.86 12.36
CA GLU A 16 14.06 5.71 12.12
C GLU A 16 13.43 5.49 10.74
N LEU A 17 14.27 5.30 9.72
CA LEU A 17 13.79 5.06 8.35
C LEU A 17 13.16 3.68 8.21
N MET A 18 13.68 2.67 8.92
CA MET A 18 13.04 1.36 8.96
C MET A 18 11.75 1.38 9.79
N ASP A 19 11.71 2.12 10.89
CA ASP A 19 10.52 2.26 11.73
C ASP A 19 9.37 2.89 10.93
N GLU A 20 9.66 3.90 10.09
CA GLU A 20 8.67 4.51 9.20
C GLU A 20 8.23 3.58 8.06
N ILE A 21 9.11 2.72 7.55
CA ILE A 21 8.72 1.66 6.59
C ILE A 21 7.79 0.64 7.25
N ILE A 22 8.04 0.26 8.50
CA ILE A 22 7.21 -0.68 9.26
C ILE A 22 5.86 -0.05 9.63
N ARG A 23 5.87 1.24 9.98
CA ARG A 23 4.68 1.97 10.42
C ARG A 23 3.61 2.11 9.34
N ARG A 24 4.00 2.22 8.07
CA ARG A 24 3.13 2.62 6.96
C ARG A 24 2.61 1.43 6.14
N ASP A 25 1.41 1.59 5.57
CA ASP A 25 0.72 0.55 4.81
C ASP A 25 1.26 0.40 3.37
N PHE A 26 2.48 -0.11 3.22
CA PHE A 26 3.03 -0.46 1.92
C PHE A 26 2.48 -1.78 1.38
N SER A 27 2.20 -1.85 0.08
CA SER A 27 1.86 -3.11 -0.57
C SER A 27 3.07 -4.06 -0.60
N LYS A 28 2.83 -5.36 -0.73
CA LYS A 28 3.92 -6.36 -0.86
C LYS A 28 4.86 -6.04 -2.04
N ARG A 29 4.32 -5.49 -3.14
CA ARG A 29 5.12 -5.08 -4.32
C ARG A 29 5.96 -3.84 -4.02
N GLN A 30 5.39 -2.86 -3.33
CA GLN A 30 6.10 -1.65 -2.91
C GLN A 30 7.23 -1.98 -1.94
N LEU A 31 6.98 -2.87 -0.97
CA LEU A 31 8.04 -3.38 -0.08
C LEU A 31 9.13 -4.12 -0.85
N ALA A 32 8.79 -4.92 -1.88
CA ALA A 32 9.79 -5.55 -2.73
C ALA A 32 10.65 -4.53 -3.46
N ILE A 33 10.05 -3.46 -4.02
CA ILE A 33 10.78 -2.35 -4.65
C ILE A 33 11.69 -1.67 -3.63
N LEU A 34 11.15 -1.30 -2.46
CA LEU A 34 11.90 -0.62 -1.40
C LEU A 34 13.08 -1.48 -0.93
N HIS A 35 12.86 -2.74 -0.58
CA HIS A 35 13.94 -3.66 -0.19
C HIS A 35 14.99 -3.83 -1.28
N PHE A 36 14.58 -3.87 -2.55
CA PHE A 36 15.51 -3.96 -3.68
C PHE A 36 16.36 -2.69 -3.78
N VAL A 37 15.75 -1.50 -3.72
CA VAL A 37 16.47 -0.22 -3.71
C VAL A 37 17.38 -0.12 -2.49
N ILE A 38 16.93 -0.50 -1.30
CA ILE A 38 17.72 -0.53 -0.06
C ILE A 38 18.94 -1.44 -0.23
N ARG A 39 18.75 -2.63 -0.81
CA ARG A 39 19.85 -3.59 -1.04
C ARG A 39 20.88 -3.07 -2.03
N LEU A 40 20.46 -2.38 -3.08
CA LEU A 40 21.34 -1.83 -4.11
C LEU A 40 22.02 -0.52 -3.69
N SER A 41 21.40 0.26 -2.82
CA SER A 41 21.94 1.52 -2.28
C SER A 41 22.72 1.29 -0.99
N TYR A 42 22.02 1.22 0.15
CA TYR A 42 22.58 1.08 1.49
C TYR A 42 23.37 -0.22 1.66
N GLY A 43 22.98 -1.30 0.99
CA GLY A 43 23.75 -2.55 0.95
C GLY A 43 25.10 -2.42 0.22
N CYS A 44 25.27 -1.38 -0.60
CA CYS A 44 26.53 -0.99 -1.24
C CYS A 44 27.19 0.21 -0.53
N GLN A 45 26.71 0.56 0.67
CA GLN A 45 27.15 1.72 1.46
C GLN A 45 26.95 3.08 0.78
N LYS A 46 26.02 3.15 -0.18
CA LYS A 46 25.62 4.39 -0.88
C LYS A 46 24.20 4.80 -0.47
N LYS A 47 23.85 6.07 -0.68
CA LYS A 47 22.50 6.61 -0.36
C LYS A 47 21.54 6.46 -1.55
N ASP A 48 22.10 6.17 -2.71
CA ASP A 48 21.48 6.10 -4.02
C ASP A 48 21.97 4.85 -4.75
N CYS A 49 21.24 4.47 -5.79
CA CYS A 49 21.60 3.38 -6.69
C CYS A 49 21.19 3.71 -8.12
N VAL A 50 21.96 3.21 -9.09
CA VAL A 50 21.65 3.31 -10.51
C VAL A 50 20.95 2.02 -10.94
N ILE A 51 19.82 2.14 -11.62
CA ILE A 51 19.10 1.01 -12.20
C ILE A 51 18.79 1.34 -13.66
N GLU A 52 19.59 0.78 -14.58
CA GLU A 52 19.57 1.14 -16.01
C GLU A 52 18.18 1.01 -16.66
N LYS A 53 17.37 0.03 -16.22
CA LYS A 53 16.05 -0.27 -16.79
C LYS A 53 15.08 -0.72 -15.72
N PHE A 54 13.81 -0.34 -15.85
CA PHE A 54 12.73 -0.78 -14.95
C PHE A 54 12.60 -2.31 -14.88
N ASN A 55 12.91 -3.01 -15.97
CA ASN A 55 12.84 -4.47 -16.03
C ASN A 55 13.76 -5.15 -15.00
N MET A 56 14.78 -4.48 -14.48
CA MET A 56 15.66 -5.04 -13.45
C MET A 56 14.92 -5.32 -12.13
N PHE A 57 13.80 -4.64 -11.86
CA PHE A 57 12.96 -4.93 -10.70
C PHE A 57 12.24 -6.30 -10.80
N GLU A 58 12.26 -6.98 -11.95
CA GLU A 58 11.81 -8.37 -12.07
C GLU A 58 12.64 -9.32 -11.21
N ILE A 59 13.91 -8.99 -10.95
CA ILE A 59 14.79 -9.76 -10.06
C ILE A 59 14.21 -9.81 -8.65
N ALA A 60 13.51 -8.75 -8.23
CA ALA A 60 12.81 -8.69 -6.96
C ALA A 60 11.42 -9.36 -6.99
N GLY A 61 11.04 -10.01 -8.09
CA GLY A 61 9.78 -10.75 -8.24
C GLY A 61 8.58 -9.88 -8.63
N ILE A 62 8.80 -8.71 -9.24
CA ILE A 62 7.75 -7.78 -9.61
C ILE A 62 7.43 -7.91 -11.11
N ASN A 63 6.14 -7.90 -11.46
CA ASN A 63 5.71 -7.97 -12.86
C ASN A 63 6.01 -6.66 -13.61
N LYS A 64 6.63 -6.77 -14.80
CA LYS A 64 6.90 -5.68 -15.76
C LYS A 64 5.81 -4.60 -15.84
N VAL A 65 4.55 -5.05 -15.91
CA VAL A 65 3.39 -4.17 -16.11
C VAL A 65 3.14 -3.25 -14.91
N ASP A 66 3.49 -3.71 -13.72
CA ASP A 66 3.21 -3.02 -12.47
C ASP A 66 4.40 -2.18 -11.98
N ILE A 67 5.64 -2.53 -12.36
CA ILE A 67 6.86 -1.82 -11.92
C ILE A 67 6.74 -0.32 -12.14
N LYS A 68 6.38 0.11 -13.36
CA LYS A 68 6.28 1.53 -13.69
C LYS A 68 5.17 2.25 -12.91
N LYS A 69 4.05 1.56 -12.66
CA LYS A 69 2.93 2.13 -11.89
C LYS A 69 3.32 2.33 -10.44
N GLU A 70 3.93 1.32 -9.83
CA GLU A 70 4.36 1.37 -8.42
C GLU A 70 5.50 2.38 -8.22
N LEU A 71 6.47 2.48 -9.14
CA LEU A 71 7.52 3.50 -9.08
C LEU A 71 6.95 4.91 -9.17
N LYS A 72 5.97 5.14 -10.06
CA LYS A 72 5.29 6.43 -10.18
C LYS A 72 4.52 6.77 -8.91
N PHE A 73 3.80 5.80 -8.34
CA PHE A 73 3.09 5.96 -7.07
C PHE A 73 4.03 6.29 -5.90
N LEU A 74 5.14 5.57 -5.75
CA LEU A 74 6.12 5.81 -4.68
C LEU A 74 6.80 7.18 -4.82
N ARG A 75 6.97 7.67 -6.05
CA ARG A 75 7.45 9.03 -6.33
C ARG A 75 6.41 10.08 -5.96
N GLU A 76 5.15 9.89 -6.35
CA GLU A 76 4.03 10.79 -5.99
C GLU A 76 3.82 10.86 -4.47
N CYS A 77 4.04 9.75 -3.76
CA CYS A 77 3.99 9.70 -2.31
C CYS A 77 5.27 10.21 -1.61
N PHE A 78 6.24 10.75 -2.36
CA PHE A 78 7.52 11.26 -1.86
C PHE A 78 8.37 10.26 -1.07
N VAL A 79 8.22 8.95 -1.30
CA VAL A 79 9.02 7.91 -0.63
C VAL A 79 10.36 7.69 -1.33
N ILE A 80 10.33 7.69 -2.66
CA ILE A 80 11.53 7.49 -3.49
C ILE A 80 11.76 8.73 -4.34
N ASN A 81 12.99 9.22 -4.31
CA ASN A 81 13.50 10.19 -5.27
C ASN A 81 14.02 9.42 -6.48
N TRP A 82 13.35 9.60 -7.61
CA TRP A 82 13.70 8.97 -8.87
C TRP A 82 13.85 10.02 -9.95
N ASP A 83 15.05 10.08 -10.54
CA ASP A 83 15.36 10.89 -11.72
C ASP A 83 15.25 10.04 -12.99
N GLU A 84 14.39 10.46 -13.91
CA GLU A 84 14.11 9.77 -15.17
C GLU A 84 15.29 9.84 -16.14
N THR A 85 16.13 10.87 -16.03
CA THR A 85 17.25 11.11 -16.96
C THR A 85 18.47 10.27 -16.59
N THR A 86 18.84 10.30 -15.31
CA THR A 86 20.03 9.61 -14.80
C THR A 86 19.73 8.17 -14.34
N MET A 87 18.46 7.78 -14.24
CA MET A 87 18.02 6.49 -13.69
C MET A 87 18.61 6.21 -12.30
N ILE A 88 18.79 7.27 -11.51
CA ILE A 88 19.22 7.21 -10.12
C ILE A 88 17.99 7.13 -9.23
N PHE A 89 18.03 6.18 -8.30
CA PHE A 89 17.01 5.95 -7.29
C PHE A 89 17.62 6.17 -5.91
N SER A 90 16.94 6.94 -5.07
CA SER A 90 17.31 7.09 -3.67
C SER A 90 16.06 7.17 -2.80
N ILE A 91 16.16 6.74 -1.55
CA ILE A 91 15.04 6.84 -0.62
C ILE A 91 15.04 8.25 -0.04
N ASN A 92 13.88 8.89 -0.05
CA ASN A 92 13.71 10.20 0.56
C ASN A 92 13.80 10.05 2.09
N LYS A 93 14.75 10.77 2.70
CA LYS A 93 15.00 10.70 4.14
C LYS A 93 14.05 11.56 4.95
N ASP A 94 13.45 12.58 4.34
CA ASP A 94 12.39 13.37 4.97
C ASP A 94 11.09 12.56 4.97
N TYR A 95 10.99 11.63 5.93
CA TYR A 95 9.82 10.76 6.09
C TYR A 95 8.54 11.54 6.48
N GLU A 96 8.67 12.76 7.01
CA GLU A 96 7.53 13.65 7.27
C GLU A 96 6.74 13.99 5.99
N LYS A 97 7.41 14.03 4.83
CA LYS A 97 6.79 14.33 3.54
C LYS A 97 6.09 13.13 2.92
N TRP A 98 6.29 11.92 3.45
CA TRP A 98 5.73 10.71 2.86
C TRP A 98 4.21 10.71 2.99
N GLN A 99 3.50 10.57 1.87
CA GLN A 99 2.04 10.62 1.82
C GLN A 99 1.40 9.23 1.89
N ILE A 100 1.93 8.36 2.75
CA ILE A 100 1.40 7.00 2.94
C ILE A 100 0.76 6.88 4.31
N THR A 101 -0.47 6.38 4.30
CA THR A 101 -1.27 6.16 5.50
C THR A 101 -0.55 5.23 6.47
N PRO A 102 -0.50 5.57 7.77
CA PRO A 102 -0.05 4.66 8.81
C PRO A 102 -0.93 3.41 8.86
N SER A 103 -0.32 2.27 9.20
CA SER A 103 -1.07 1.03 9.33
C SER A 103 -2.08 1.10 10.47
N LYS A 104 -3.28 0.57 10.22
CA LYS A 104 -4.43 0.69 11.14
C LYS A 104 -4.18 0.13 12.55
N GLY A 105 -3.23 -0.80 12.68
CA GLY A 105 -2.87 -1.44 13.94
C GLY A 105 -1.55 -0.96 14.55
N PHE A 106 -0.92 0.10 14.01
CA PHE A 106 0.35 0.57 14.53
C PHE A 106 0.17 1.34 15.83
N GLU A 107 0.66 0.77 16.93
CA GLU A 107 0.72 1.43 18.23
C GLU A 107 2.18 1.71 18.61
N LYS A 108 2.55 3.00 18.61
CA LYS A 108 3.93 3.43 18.87
C LYS A 108 4.45 2.99 20.24
N GLU A 109 3.63 3.12 21.28
CA GLU A 109 4.02 2.77 22.66
C GLU A 109 4.35 1.28 22.81
N LYS A 110 3.54 0.40 22.20
CA LYS A 110 3.80 -1.04 22.19
C LYS A 110 5.08 -1.36 21.43
N PHE A 111 5.34 -0.69 20.31
CA PHE A 111 6.56 -0.87 19.53
C PHE A 111 7.81 -0.42 20.32
N ASP A 112 7.76 0.75 20.95
CA ASP A 112 8.84 1.28 21.79
C ASP A 112 9.12 0.36 22.99
N HIS A 113 8.07 -0.18 23.62
CA HIS A 113 8.20 -1.17 24.69
C HIS A 113 8.93 -2.45 24.22
N LEU A 114 8.57 -2.97 23.03
CA LEU A 114 9.24 -4.12 22.43
C LEU A 114 10.71 -3.84 22.12
N ILE A 115 11.04 -2.65 21.61
CA ILE A 115 12.43 -2.23 21.39
C ILE A 115 13.18 -2.23 22.71
N HIS A 116 12.64 -1.58 23.74
CA HIS A 116 13.26 -1.50 25.06
C HIS A 116 13.50 -2.89 25.68
N GLN A 117 12.54 -3.81 25.55
CA GLN A 117 12.68 -5.19 26.01
C GLN A 117 13.84 -5.92 25.30
N ASN A 118 13.99 -5.74 24.00
CA ASN A 118 15.07 -6.35 23.22
C ASN A 118 16.45 -5.75 23.52
N ILE A 119 16.53 -4.43 23.74
CA ILE A 119 17.77 -3.77 24.17
C ILE A 119 18.20 -4.29 25.54
N LYS A 120 17.28 -4.37 26.52
CA LYS A 120 17.56 -4.87 27.88
C LYS A 120 18.13 -6.29 27.87
N ARG A 121 17.61 -7.17 27.00
CA ARG A 121 18.09 -8.56 26.85
C ARG A 121 19.56 -8.65 26.42
N LYS A 122 20.05 -7.67 25.64
CA LYS A 122 21.44 -7.63 25.17
C LYS A 122 22.43 -7.29 26.30
N VAL A 123 22.00 -6.52 27.30
CA VAL A 123 22.85 -6.04 28.41
C VAL A 123 23.06 -7.11 29.50
N SER A 124 22.15 -8.09 29.62
CA SER A 124 22.25 -9.17 30.63
C SER A 124 23.31 -10.25 30.35
N LYS A 125 24.05 -10.19 29.23
CA LYS A 125 25.16 -11.11 28.94
C LYS A 125 26.55 -10.57 29.30
N THR A 126 26.64 -9.36 29.86
CA THR A 126 27.91 -8.76 30.30
C THR A 126 27.81 -8.17 31.70
N LEU A 127 27.81 -9.05 32.70
CA LEU A 127 28.32 -8.84 34.05
C LEU A 127 28.89 -10.22 34.44
N THR A 128 30.20 -10.46 34.47
CA THR A 128 31.20 -9.86 35.37
C THR A 128 30.63 -9.79 36.78
N ASN A 129 30.73 -10.91 37.48
CA ASN A 129 30.73 -10.94 38.93
C ASN A 129 31.95 -10.16 39.43
N GLU A 130 31.82 -8.85 39.60
CA GLU A 130 32.50 -8.15 40.70
C GLU A 130 31.55 -7.10 41.24
N ARG A 131 30.93 -7.43 42.38
CA ARG A 131 30.32 -6.46 43.26
C ARG A 131 31.43 -5.52 43.74
N LYS A 132 31.50 -4.32 43.18
CA LYS A 132 32.01 -3.17 43.94
C LYS A 132 30.88 -2.17 44.06
N GLU A 133 30.44 -1.98 45.30
CA GLU A 133 29.54 -0.92 45.69
C GLU A 133 30.11 0.41 45.22
N VAL A 134 29.36 1.13 44.38
CA VAL A 134 29.70 2.49 44.00
C VAL A 134 28.94 3.42 44.95
N SER A 135 29.62 3.84 46.02
CA SER A 135 29.22 5.02 46.77
C SER A 135 29.33 6.25 45.86
N LYS A 136 28.27 7.05 45.86
CA LYS A 136 28.12 8.29 45.10
C LYS A 136 29.27 9.27 45.39
N THR A 137 29.93 9.76 44.35
CA THR A 137 30.53 11.11 44.38
C THR A 137 30.54 11.73 42.99
N LEU A 138 30.00 12.95 42.93
CA LEU A 138 30.09 13.90 41.82
C LEU A 138 31.52 14.45 41.74
N THR A 139 32.19 14.41 40.59
CA THR A 139 33.12 15.49 40.20
C THR A 139 33.39 15.55 38.70
N THR A 140 33.30 16.77 38.20
CA THR A 140 33.77 17.35 36.94
C THR A 140 35.22 17.01 36.58
N LYS A 141 35.51 16.73 35.29
CA LYS A 141 36.51 17.45 34.46
C LYS A 141 36.63 16.87 33.03
N LYS A 142 37.04 17.79 32.16
CA LYS A 142 37.16 17.80 30.69
C LYS A 142 38.42 17.04 30.19
N GLN A 143 38.45 16.81 28.86
CA GLN A 143 39.63 16.56 27.97
C GLN A 143 40.21 15.13 27.99
N VAL A 144 40.85 14.52 26.96
CA VAL A 144 41.14 14.77 25.52
C VAL A 144 41.82 13.47 24.99
N VAL A 145 41.50 13.05 23.76
CA VAL A 145 42.33 12.37 22.71
C VAL A 145 43.30 11.22 23.05
N SER A 146 43.19 10.10 22.32
CA SER A 146 44.24 9.48 21.43
C SER A 146 43.69 8.16 20.84
N LYS A 147 43.50 8.01 19.52
CA LYS A 147 44.43 7.62 18.43
C LYS A 147 45.12 6.26 18.65
N ILE A 148 45.26 5.50 17.54
CA ILE A 148 46.16 4.33 17.24
C ILE A 148 45.39 3.00 17.06
N LEU A 149 45.67 2.10 16.11
CA LEU A 149 46.38 2.09 14.81
C LEU A 149 46.00 0.75 14.12
N THR A 150 46.00 0.76 12.80
CA THR A 150 45.98 -0.39 11.88
C THR A 150 47.05 -1.45 12.15
N PHE A 151 46.72 -2.73 11.91
CA PHE A 151 47.70 -3.75 11.53
C PHE A 151 47.41 -4.40 10.18
N LYS A 152 48.52 -4.81 9.58
CA LYS A 152 48.85 -4.98 8.17
C LYS A 152 48.67 -6.45 7.72
N SER A 153 48.14 -6.59 6.50
CA SER A 153 48.22 -7.68 5.50
C SER A 153 48.83 -9.05 5.86
N GLU A 154 48.15 -10.12 5.41
CA GLU A 154 48.81 -11.38 5.04
C GLU A 154 48.21 -11.98 3.75
N LYS A 155 49.05 -12.65 2.95
CA LYS A 155 48.81 -13.09 1.56
C LYS A 155 48.45 -14.58 1.47
N VAL A 156 47.37 -14.84 0.71
CA VAL A 156 47.15 -15.91 -0.30
C VAL A 156 47.35 -17.38 0.09
N SER A 157 46.35 -18.21 -0.22
CA SER A 157 46.58 -19.45 -0.98
C SER A 157 45.48 -19.66 -2.04
N LYS A 158 45.92 -20.05 -3.24
CA LYS A 158 45.11 -20.39 -4.41
C LYS A 158 44.77 -21.87 -4.33
N THR A 159 43.49 -22.26 -4.31
CA THR A 159 43.09 -23.59 -4.80
C THR A 159 41.64 -23.57 -5.25
N LEU A 160 41.44 -23.90 -6.53
CA LEU A 160 40.14 -24.02 -7.19
C LEU A 160 39.76 -25.51 -7.19
N THR A 161 38.61 -25.90 -6.64
CA THR A 161 38.05 -27.26 -6.85
C THR A 161 36.52 -27.28 -6.75
N MET A 162 35.90 -27.18 -7.93
CA MET A 162 34.75 -27.93 -8.48
C MET A 162 33.66 -28.52 -7.57
N LYS A 163 32.39 -28.14 -7.81
CA LYS A 163 31.38 -28.90 -8.61
C LYS A 163 29.97 -28.33 -8.36
N LEU A 164 29.40 -27.62 -9.34
CA LEU A 164 28.02 -27.11 -9.27
C LEU A 164 27.03 -28.26 -9.50
N VAL A 165 26.23 -28.60 -8.49
CA VAL A 165 25.06 -29.47 -8.63
C VAL A 165 23.80 -28.61 -8.55
N LYS A 166 23.15 -28.42 -9.70
CA LYS A 166 21.82 -27.80 -9.84
C LYS A 166 20.77 -28.85 -9.48
N TYR A 167 19.99 -28.62 -8.41
CA TYR A 167 18.78 -29.39 -8.17
C TYR A 167 17.60 -28.71 -8.86
N GLU A 168 17.00 -29.42 -9.82
CA GLU A 168 15.84 -28.97 -10.58
C GLU A 168 14.58 -29.55 -9.93
N LEU A 169 13.68 -28.69 -9.46
CA LEU A 169 12.38 -29.10 -8.92
C LEU A 169 11.47 -29.50 -10.07
N ARG A 170 11.04 -30.77 -10.09
CA ARG A 170 9.95 -31.24 -10.96
C ARG A 170 8.65 -30.56 -10.55
N TYR A 171 8.15 -29.66 -11.39
CA TYR A 171 6.73 -29.33 -11.42
C TYR A 171 6.06 -30.15 -12.52
N GLN A 172 5.08 -30.96 -12.12
CA GLN A 172 4.14 -31.59 -13.03
C GLN A 172 3.37 -30.50 -13.79
N SER A 173 3.18 -30.77 -15.08
CA SER A 173 2.48 -29.93 -16.03
C SER A 173 1.04 -29.65 -15.59
N ILE A 174 0.71 -28.38 -15.39
CA ILE A 174 -0.67 -27.91 -15.57
C ILE A 174 -0.69 -27.17 -16.90
N THR A 175 -1.40 -27.76 -17.84
CA THR A 175 -1.83 -27.15 -19.09
C THR A 175 -2.95 -26.15 -18.79
N CYS A 176 -2.75 -24.86 -19.06
CA CYS A 176 -3.83 -24.04 -19.61
C CYS A 176 -3.27 -22.81 -20.32
N LEU A 177 -3.41 -22.88 -21.64
CA LEU A 177 -3.11 -21.88 -22.64
C LEU A 177 -4.44 -21.18 -22.97
N SER A 178 -4.53 -19.87 -22.84
CA SER A 178 -5.25 -19.07 -23.84
C SER A 178 -4.85 -17.60 -23.78
N LYS A 179 -4.35 -17.17 -24.94
CA LYS A 179 -4.09 -15.80 -25.38
C LYS A 179 -5.36 -14.93 -25.27
N ALA A 180 -5.18 -13.67 -24.90
CA ALA A 180 -6.03 -12.59 -25.40
C ALA A 180 -5.16 -11.45 -25.91
N HIS A 181 -5.43 -11.10 -27.16
CA HIS A 181 -4.77 -10.15 -28.04
C HIS A 181 -5.11 -8.71 -27.63
N TRP A 182 -4.12 -7.82 -27.64
CA TRP A 182 -4.28 -6.38 -27.38
C TRP A 182 -5.09 -5.70 -28.49
N VAL A 183 -6.21 -5.04 -28.13
CA VAL A 183 -6.78 -3.96 -28.93
C VAL A 183 -6.39 -2.63 -28.28
N ARG A 184 -5.97 -1.67 -29.12
CA ARG A 184 -5.28 -0.42 -28.79
C ARG A 184 -6.13 0.53 -27.95
N LYS A 185 -5.48 1.27 -27.05
CA LYS A 185 -6.03 2.33 -26.20
C LYS A 185 -5.82 3.73 -26.80
N ASP A 186 -6.36 3.97 -27.98
CA ASP A 186 -6.47 5.32 -28.52
C ASP A 186 -7.92 5.51 -28.98
N ILE A 187 -8.75 6.05 -28.09
CA ILE A 187 -9.98 6.84 -28.32
C ILE A 187 -10.54 7.11 -26.89
N LEU A 188 -11.09 8.30 -26.67
CA LEU A 188 -11.62 8.85 -25.41
C LEU A 188 -10.65 9.66 -24.54
N LYS A 189 -10.03 10.66 -25.18
CA LYS A 189 -9.92 11.99 -24.58
C LYS A 189 -10.99 12.86 -25.23
N ILE A 190 -12.24 12.78 -24.76
CA ILE A 190 -13.26 13.80 -25.06
C ILE A 190 -13.97 14.19 -23.77
N SER A 191 -14.01 15.50 -23.60
CA SER A 191 -14.47 16.31 -22.47
C SER A 191 -15.92 16.01 -22.06
N PHE A 192 -16.15 15.79 -20.77
CA PHE A 192 -17.50 15.91 -20.20
C PHE A 192 -17.71 17.36 -19.76
N LYS A 193 -18.39 18.12 -20.62
CA LYS A 193 -19.00 19.39 -20.24
C LYS A 193 -20.44 19.42 -20.74
N ASP A 194 -21.32 19.62 -19.76
CA ASP A 194 -22.71 20.09 -19.81
C ASP A 194 -23.74 19.30 -20.61
N ILE A 195 -24.73 18.71 -19.91
CA ILE A 195 -26.11 18.65 -20.39
C ILE A 195 -27.07 18.87 -19.21
N ASN A 196 -27.52 20.12 -19.05
CA ASN A 196 -28.89 20.42 -18.65
C ASN A 196 -29.67 20.66 -19.96
N ASN A 197 -30.71 19.86 -20.24
CA ASN A 197 -32.04 20.36 -20.60
C ASN A 197 -33.03 19.24 -20.93
N HIS A 198 -34.26 19.51 -20.52
CA HIS A 198 -35.55 18.84 -20.73
C HIS A 198 -35.90 18.55 -22.21
N HIS A 199 -36.51 17.40 -22.49
CA HIS A 199 -37.78 17.29 -23.24
C HIS A 199 -38.41 15.87 -23.19
N ASP A 200 -39.71 15.85 -22.88
CA ASP A 200 -40.83 14.92 -23.17
C ASP A 200 -40.69 13.39 -23.19
N ASP A 201 -41.24 12.78 -22.13
CA ASP A 201 -42.48 11.99 -22.08
C ASP A 201 -42.80 10.93 -23.16
N LYS A 202 -42.81 9.67 -22.65
CA LYS A 202 -43.80 8.58 -22.84
C LYS A 202 -43.42 7.26 -23.56
N GLU A 203 -42.18 7.05 -24.02
CA GLU A 203 -41.78 5.72 -24.57
C GLU A 203 -40.54 5.04 -23.94
N LYS A 204 -39.86 5.65 -22.95
CA LYS A 204 -38.61 5.10 -22.38
C LYS A 204 -38.71 4.37 -21.03
N LYS A 205 -39.91 4.02 -20.55
CA LYS A 205 -40.06 3.48 -19.18
C LYS A 205 -39.62 2.03 -18.97
N SER A 206 -39.42 1.22 -20.02
CA SER A 206 -39.06 -0.19 -19.86
C SER A 206 -37.56 -0.49 -19.96
N THR A 207 -36.77 0.39 -20.57
CA THR A 207 -35.31 0.18 -20.77
C THR A 207 -34.44 0.87 -19.73
N GLU A 208 -34.92 1.93 -19.09
CA GLU A 208 -34.17 2.72 -18.11
C GLU A 208 -34.11 2.08 -16.71
N ASN A 209 -35.05 1.17 -16.42
CA ASN A 209 -35.16 0.48 -15.15
C ASN A 209 -34.48 -0.90 -15.15
N ASN A 210 -33.79 -1.30 -16.23
CA ASN A 210 -33.12 -2.59 -16.26
C ASN A 210 -31.68 -2.47 -15.67
N PRO A 211 -31.36 -3.19 -14.58
CA PRO A 211 -30.04 -3.12 -13.95
C PRO A 211 -28.88 -3.53 -14.87
N PHE A 212 -29.11 -4.48 -15.79
CA PHE A 212 -28.10 -4.95 -16.75
C PHE A 212 -27.76 -3.85 -17.76
N VAL A 213 -28.79 -3.19 -18.30
CA VAL A 213 -28.62 -2.08 -19.23
C VAL A 213 -27.92 -0.90 -18.55
N PHE A 214 -28.31 -0.59 -17.31
CA PHE A 214 -27.66 0.47 -16.55
C PHE A 214 -26.17 0.19 -16.32
N TYR A 215 -25.82 -1.05 -15.99
CA TYR A 215 -24.44 -1.48 -15.75
C TYR A 215 -23.53 -1.23 -16.96
N GLU A 216 -23.99 -1.63 -18.15
CA GLU A 216 -23.23 -1.46 -19.39
C GLU A 216 -23.10 0.02 -19.80
N GLN A 217 -24.17 0.79 -19.67
CA GLN A 217 -24.20 2.21 -20.05
C GLN A 217 -23.36 3.11 -19.13
N ASN A 218 -23.22 2.76 -17.85
CA ASN A 218 -22.54 3.60 -16.85
C ASN A 218 -21.07 3.24 -16.62
N GLY A 219 -20.47 2.49 -17.55
CA GLY A 219 -19.03 2.24 -17.57
C GLY A 219 -18.55 1.27 -16.49
N PHE A 220 -19.37 0.31 -16.08
CA PHE A 220 -18.92 -0.81 -15.23
C PHE A 220 -18.26 -1.94 -16.05
N GLY A 221 -18.40 -1.91 -17.37
CA GLY A 221 -17.80 -2.87 -18.31
C GLY A 221 -18.80 -3.94 -18.77
N THR A 222 -18.27 -5.01 -19.36
CA THR A 222 -19.07 -6.16 -19.79
C THR A 222 -19.45 -7.01 -18.58
N ILE A 223 -20.68 -7.54 -18.57
CA ILE A 223 -21.18 -8.39 -17.50
C ILE A 223 -20.66 -9.82 -17.69
N PRO A 224 -19.78 -10.34 -16.80
CA PRO A 224 -19.42 -11.75 -16.84
C PRO A 224 -20.60 -12.63 -16.40
N PRO A 225 -20.69 -13.89 -16.85
CA PRO A 225 -21.80 -14.78 -16.49
C PRO A 225 -22.03 -14.92 -14.99
N SER A 226 -20.95 -15.02 -14.19
CA SER A 226 -21.06 -15.09 -12.72
C SER A 226 -21.72 -13.85 -12.11
N LEU A 227 -21.48 -12.67 -12.69
CA LEU A 227 -22.11 -11.43 -12.25
C LEU A 227 -23.59 -11.41 -12.61
N HIS A 228 -23.94 -11.97 -13.77
CA HIS A 228 -25.34 -12.10 -14.17
C HIS A 228 -26.13 -12.91 -13.14
N ASP A 229 -25.56 -14.04 -12.68
CA ASP A 229 -26.14 -14.87 -11.64
C ASP A 229 -26.27 -14.12 -10.29
N GLU A 230 -25.27 -13.32 -9.93
CA GLU A 230 -25.31 -12.50 -8.71
C GLU A 230 -26.41 -11.42 -8.77
N ILE A 231 -26.59 -10.76 -9.91
CA ILE A 231 -27.67 -9.78 -10.10
C ILE A 231 -29.03 -10.48 -10.01
N ASN A 232 -29.19 -11.62 -10.67
CA ASN A 232 -30.42 -12.41 -10.63
C ASN A 232 -30.74 -12.91 -9.21
N TYR A 233 -29.74 -13.28 -8.42
CA TYR A 233 -29.93 -13.65 -7.02
C TYR A 233 -30.61 -12.53 -6.20
N TRP A 234 -30.21 -11.27 -6.42
CA TRP A 234 -30.85 -10.13 -5.76
C TRP A 234 -32.24 -9.81 -6.31
N PHE A 235 -32.44 -10.09 -7.59
CA PHE A 235 -33.72 -9.91 -8.28
C PHE A 235 -34.77 -10.91 -7.76
N ASP A 236 -34.44 -12.20 -7.75
CA ASP A 236 -35.34 -13.30 -7.41
C ASP A 236 -35.45 -13.55 -5.90
N GLY A 237 -34.47 -13.12 -5.12
CA GLY A 237 -34.36 -13.41 -3.69
C GLY A 237 -35.40 -12.75 -2.78
N LYS A 238 -36.34 -11.96 -3.33
CA LYS A 238 -37.43 -11.28 -2.60
C LYS A 238 -36.96 -10.48 -1.37
N PHE A 239 -35.77 -9.91 -1.45
CA PHE A 239 -35.21 -9.06 -0.39
C PHE A 239 -35.84 -7.66 -0.38
N PHE A 240 -36.30 -7.21 -1.55
CA PHE A 240 -36.73 -5.85 -1.83
C PHE A 240 -38.09 -5.87 -2.53
N ASP A 241 -38.89 -4.82 -2.32
CA ASP A 241 -40.18 -4.67 -3.00
C ASP A 241 -39.98 -4.20 -4.45
N GLU A 242 -38.93 -3.42 -4.69
CA GLU A 242 -38.53 -2.88 -6.00
C GLU A 242 -37.06 -3.22 -6.30
N PRO A 243 -36.73 -4.50 -6.55
CA PRO A 243 -35.34 -4.96 -6.67
C PRO A 243 -34.58 -4.22 -7.78
N ASP A 244 -35.20 -4.00 -8.94
CA ASP A 244 -34.62 -3.32 -10.10
C ASP A 244 -34.11 -1.93 -9.73
N LEU A 245 -34.97 -1.16 -9.06
CA LEU A 245 -34.71 0.22 -8.70
C LEU A 245 -33.67 0.32 -7.59
N ILE A 246 -33.68 -0.61 -6.64
CA ILE A 246 -32.71 -0.65 -5.54
C ILE A 246 -31.33 -1.08 -6.05
N ILE A 247 -31.25 -2.09 -6.93
CA ILE A 247 -30.01 -2.49 -7.57
C ILE A 247 -29.44 -1.33 -8.39
N ILE A 248 -30.27 -0.65 -9.19
CA ILE A 248 -29.84 0.56 -9.93
C ILE A 248 -29.39 1.67 -8.97
N GLU A 249 -30.07 1.91 -7.86
CA GLU A 249 -29.65 2.95 -6.90
C GLU A 249 -28.31 2.59 -6.26
N SER A 250 -28.02 1.31 -6.02
CA SER A 250 -26.70 0.86 -5.57
C SER A 250 -25.60 1.18 -6.59
N MET A 251 -25.89 0.99 -7.89
CA MET A 251 -24.97 1.31 -8.97
C MET A 251 -24.80 2.82 -9.13
N LYS A 252 -25.88 3.61 -8.99
CA LYS A 252 -25.80 5.08 -8.97
C LYS A 252 -24.88 5.56 -7.85
N GLU A 253 -24.97 4.97 -6.67
CA GLU A 253 -24.11 5.30 -5.54
C GLU A 253 -22.64 4.93 -5.79
N ALA A 254 -22.39 3.80 -6.45
CA ALA A 254 -21.06 3.40 -6.87
C ALA A 254 -20.45 4.40 -7.87
N VAL A 255 -21.26 4.92 -8.81
CA VAL A 255 -20.83 5.95 -9.77
C VAL A 255 -20.52 7.27 -9.07
N ARG A 256 -21.40 7.75 -8.17
CA ARG A 256 -21.20 9.00 -7.41
C ARG A 256 -19.89 8.98 -6.61
N ASN A 257 -19.58 7.84 -6.01
CA ASN A 257 -18.36 7.66 -5.21
C ASN A 257 -17.13 7.25 -6.04
N ASN A 258 -17.22 7.28 -7.38
CA ASN A 258 -16.18 6.87 -8.32
C ASN A 258 -15.64 5.45 -8.07
N LYS A 259 -16.49 4.55 -7.56
CA LYS A 259 -16.19 3.15 -7.20
C LYS A 259 -17.05 2.20 -8.06
N ARG A 260 -16.94 2.32 -9.38
CA ARG A 260 -17.71 1.55 -10.39
C ARG A 260 -17.28 0.07 -10.43
N SER A 261 -17.61 -0.67 -9.38
CA SER A 261 -17.31 -2.09 -9.21
C SER A 261 -18.52 -2.77 -8.58
N TRP A 262 -18.92 -3.92 -9.10
CA TRP A 262 -20.02 -4.70 -8.53
C TRP A 262 -19.79 -5.05 -7.05
N SER A 263 -18.55 -5.28 -6.63
CA SER A 263 -18.24 -5.56 -5.23
C SER A 263 -18.60 -4.40 -4.28
N TYR A 264 -18.67 -3.17 -4.80
CA TYR A 264 -19.18 -2.03 -4.05
C TYR A 264 -20.71 -2.05 -4.00
N CYS A 265 -21.37 -2.27 -5.14
CA CYS A 265 -22.83 -2.40 -5.23
C CYS A 265 -23.37 -3.51 -4.32
N ASN A 266 -22.76 -4.70 -4.37
CA ASN A 266 -23.14 -5.84 -3.55
C ASN A 266 -23.03 -5.54 -2.05
N ARG A 267 -21.98 -4.80 -1.62
CA ARG A 267 -21.88 -4.35 -0.22
C ARG A 267 -23.00 -3.41 0.18
N CYS A 268 -23.42 -2.51 -0.71
CA CYS A 268 -24.58 -1.64 -0.47
C CYS A 268 -25.86 -2.47 -0.33
N LEU A 269 -26.09 -3.43 -1.23
CA LEU A 269 -27.27 -4.31 -1.19
C LEU A 269 -27.33 -5.16 0.07
N ILE A 270 -26.21 -5.77 0.48
CA ILE A 270 -26.10 -6.52 1.74
C ILE A 270 -26.40 -5.61 2.94
N ASN A 271 -25.87 -4.39 2.95
CA ASN A 271 -26.12 -3.45 4.04
C ASN A 271 -27.60 -3.06 4.11
N TRP A 272 -28.23 -2.76 2.98
CA TRP A 272 -29.64 -2.37 2.92
C TRP A 272 -30.58 -3.52 3.28
N SER A 273 -30.27 -4.75 2.85
CA SER A 273 -31.05 -5.93 3.23
C SER A 273 -30.93 -6.24 4.73
N ASN A 274 -29.74 -6.09 5.31
CA ASN A 274 -29.53 -6.24 6.76
C ASN A 274 -30.28 -5.18 7.58
N LEU A 275 -30.38 -3.96 7.07
CA LEU A 275 -31.18 -2.87 7.66
C LEU A 275 -32.68 -3.02 7.38
N ARG A 276 -33.09 -4.07 6.64
CA ARG A 276 -34.48 -4.35 6.24
C ARG A 276 -35.13 -3.19 5.48
N LEU A 277 -34.35 -2.45 4.69
CA LEU A 277 -34.86 -1.39 3.82
C LEU A 277 -35.42 -2.06 2.56
N ARG A 278 -36.74 -2.08 2.41
CA ARG A 278 -37.40 -2.81 1.32
C ARG A 278 -37.83 -1.92 0.16
N THR A 279 -38.04 -0.63 0.43
CA THR A 279 -38.51 0.34 -0.56
C THR A 279 -37.41 1.29 -1.01
N LEU A 280 -37.50 1.79 -2.24
CA LEU A 280 -36.54 2.76 -2.78
C LEU A 280 -36.46 4.05 -1.94
N ASN A 281 -37.57 4.48 -1.35
CA ASN A 281 -37.63 5.71 -0.58
C ASN A 281 -36.87 5.60 0.75
N GLU A 282 -36.95 4.44 1.41
CA GLU A 282 -36.17 4.13 2.60
C GLU A 282 -34.67 4.14 2.30
N VAL A 283 -34.26 3.50 1.20
CA VAL A 283 -32.87 3.49 0.75
C VAL A 283 -32.36 4.92 0.48
N LYS A 284 -33.13 5.75 -0.24
CA LYS A 284 -32.75 7.14 -0.51
C LYS A 284 -32.65 7.97 0.77
N THR A 285 -33.57 7.77 1.71
CA THR A 285 -33.55 8.45 3.02
C THR A 285 -32.30 8.05 3.81
N GLN A 286 -31.94 6.76 3.78
CA GLN A 286 -30.73 6.26 4.40
C GLN A 286 -29.47 6.88 3.79
N ILE A 287 -29.35 6.93 2.46
CA ILE A 287 -28.21 7.56 1.76
C ILE A 287 -28.08 9.04 2.15
N LYS A 288 -29.19 9.80 2.16
CA LYS A 288 -29.19 11.21 2.57
C LYS A 288 -28.71 11.38 4.00
N SER A 289 -29.21 10.56 4.93
CA SER A 289 -28.80 10.62 6.34
C SER A 289 -27.32 10.28 6.53
N PHE A 290 -26.81 9.31 5.77
CA PHE A 290 -25.40 8.90 5.78
C PHE A 290 -24.48 10.00 5.27
N ASN A 291 -24.82 10.62 4.14
CA ASN A 291 -24.07 11.73 3.57
C ASN A 291 -24.06 12.95 4.51
N HIS A 292 -25.17 13.24 5.18
CA HIS A 292 -25.22 14.28 6.21
C HIS A 292 -24.28 13.97 7.39
N GLN A 293 -24.18 12.71 7.82
CA GLN A 293 -23.26 12.30 8.88
C GLN A 293 -21.79 12.40 8.46
N ILE A 294 -21.43 12.06 7.21
CA ILE A 294 -20.07 12.22 6.70
C ILE A 294 -19.68 13.70 6.67
N ASN A 295 -20.51 14.57 6.09
CA ASN A 295 -20.23 16.00 5.99
C ASN A 295 -20.05 16.66 7.38
N LYS A 296 -20.85 16.25 8.38
CA LYS A 296 -20.73 16.76 9.76
C LYS A 296 -19.43 16.33 10.45
N LYS A 297 -18.89 15.16 10.11
CA LYS A 297 -17.58 14.69 10.61
C LYS A 297 -16.42 15.44 9.94
N GLU A 298 -16.52 15.71 8.65
CA GLU A 298 -15.52 16.48 7.91
C GLU A 298 -15.40 17.92 8.42
N GLN A 299 -16.53 18.56 8.75
CA GLN A 299 -16.55 19.92 9.32
C GLN A 299 -15.95 20.00 10.74
N LYS A 300 -16.14 18.99 11.58
CA LYS A 300 -15.52 18.94 12.93
C LYS A 300 -13.99 18.73 12.87
N SER A 301 -13.50 18.12 11.80
CA SER A 301 -12.07 17.84 11.61
C SER A 301 -11.27 19.07 11.16
N GLN A 302 -11.96 20.14 10.74
CA GLN A 302 -11.36 21.39 10.23
C GLN A 302 -11.39 22.55 11.23
N GLN A 303 -11.85 22.34 12.48
CA GLN A 303 -11.75 23.37 13.52
C GLN A 303 -10.31 23.44 14.06
N PRO A 304 -9.66 24.62 14.05
CA PRO A 304 -8.29 24.77 14.54
C PRO A 304 -8.23 24.46 16.04
N GLN A 305 -7.31 23.57 16.43
CA GLN A 305 -6.97 23.34 17.82
C GLN A 305 -6.58 24.68 18.44
N GLN A 306 -7.38 25.14 19.41
CA GLN A 306 -7.10 26.35 20.18
C GLN A 306 -5.70 26.23 20.76
N LYS A 307 -4.77 27.07 20.29
CA LYS A 307 -3.43 27.20 20.85
C LYS A 307 -3.59 27.59 22.32
N TYR A 308 -3.32 26.67 23.23
CA TYR A 308 -3.15 26.98 24.64
C TYR A 308 -1.97 27.94 24.77
N ASN A 309 -2.27 29.19 25.09
CA ASN A 309 -1.30 30.22 25.34
C ASN A 309 -0.77 30.01 26.77
N TYR A 310 0.35 29.29 26.90
CA TYR A 310 1.08 29.26 28.17
C TYR A 310 1.86 30.58 28.29
N GLY A 311 1.22 31.56 28.93
CA GLY A 311 1.92 32.75 29.42
C GLY A 311 2.60 32.41 30.74
N PHE A 312 3.94 32.35 30.73
CA PHE A 312 4.80 32.58 31.89
C PHE A 312 6.16 33.10 31.41
#